data_AF-A0A1H0H7N0-F1
#
_entry.id   AF-A0A1H0H7N0-F1
#
_cell.length_a   1.000
_cell.length_b   1.000
_cell.length_c   1.000
_cell.angle_alpha   90.00
_cell.angle_beta   90.00
_cell.angle_gamma   90.00
#
_symmetry.space_group_name_H-M   'P 1'
#
loop_
_entity.id
_entity.type
_entity.pdbx_description
1 polymer ?
#
loop_
_entity_poly.entity_id
_entity_poly.type
_entity_poly.pdbx_seq_one_letter_code
_entity_poly.pdbx_strand_id
1 'polypeptide(L)'
;MPPGWRHCIGVISDLWSYMSTVRLSAHADLLDPPRSSPDLDVRELEKRTRLMRIITRLIAVSDMGSREIARRAGLPVQKISDLLAGRLEHLNVDELLVLRRTLEVEAP
;
A
#
# COMPACT_ATOMS: atom_id res chain seq x y z
N MET A 1 10.00 -23.35 -5.47
CA MET A 1 9.43 -22.13 -4.84
C MET A 1 9.79 -20.96 -5.75
N PRO A 2 8.85 -20.20 -6.33
CA PRO A 2 9.23 -19.19 -7.31
C PRO A 2 9.83 -17.97 -6.60
N PRO A 3 11.07 -17.56 -6.93
CA PRO A 3 11.79 -16.46 -6.28
C PRO A 3 11.34 -15.06 -6.74
N GLY A 4 10.26 -14.94 -7.52
CA GLY A 4 9.90 -13.70 -8.23
C GLY A 4 9.35 -12.57 -7.37
N TRP A 5 8.85 -12.83 -6.16
CA TRP A 5 8.10 -11.82 -5.41
C TRP A 5 8.99 -10.82 -4.67
N ARG A 6 10.16 -11.26 -4.17
CA ARG A 6 11.10 -10.38 -3.45
C ARG A 6 11.69 -9.30 -4.34
N HIS A 7 11.94 -9.61 -5.62
CA HIS A 7 12.53 -8.65 -6.55
C HIS A 7 11.51 -7.59 -7.01
N CYS A 8 10.24 -7.97 -7.23
CA CYS A 8 9.18 -7.02 -7.54
C CYS A 8 8.92 -6.04 -6.38
N ILE A 9 8.99 -6.51 -5.13
CA ILE A 9 8.81 -5.65 -3.94
C ILE A 9 9.92 -4.59 -3.84
N GLY A 10 11.17 -4.94 -4.15
CA GLY A 10 12.29 -3.99 -4.14
C GLY A 10 12.10 -2.84 -5.14
N VAL A 11 11.73 -3.17 -6.39
CA VAL A 11 11.51 -2.16 -7.45
C VAL A 11 10.33 -1.24 -7.13
N ILE A 12 9.24 -1.77 -6.56
CA ILE A 12 8.05 -0.98 -6.20
C ILE A 12 8.32 -0.07 -4.99
N SER A 13 9.14 -0.52 -4.03
CA SER A 13 9.58 0.29 -2.90
C SER A 13 10.41 1.51 -3.34
N ASP A 14 11.34 1.32 -4.28
CA ASP A 14 12.15 2.41 -4.84
C ASP A 14 11.33 3.39 -5.68
N LEU A 15 10.42 2.88 -6.52
CA LEU A 15 9.53 3.72 -7.33
C LEU A 15 8.61 4.60 -6.45
N TRP A 16 8.14 4.07 -5.31
CA TRP A 16 7.28 4.82 -4.40
C TRP A 16 8.05 5.84 -3.53
N SER A 17 9.29 5.52 -3.14
CA SER A 17 10.17 6.50 -2.50
C SER A 17 10.47 7.68 -3.42
N TYR A 18 10.64 7.44 -4.73
CA TYR A 18 10.79 8.50 -5.73
C TYR A 18 9.51 9.34 -5.90
N MET A 19 8.31 8.75 -5.82
CA MET A 19 7.06 9.54 -5.89
C MET A 19 6.80 10.43 -4.67
N SER A 20 7.43 10.16 -3.52
CA SER A 20 7.27 10.98 -2.32
C SER A 20 8.06 12.29 -2.39
N THR A 21 9.14 12.36 -3.17
CA THR A 21 9.91 13.59 -3.40
C THR A 21 9.29 14.45 -4.51
N VAL A 22 8.56 13.86 -5.46
CA VAL A 22 7.91 14.62 -6.55
C VAL A 22 6.68 15.40 -6.07
N ARG A 23 5.97 14.95 -5.02
CA ARG A 23 4.81 15.68 -4.47
C ARG A 23 5.16 16.92 -3.64
N LEU A 24 6.41 17.08 -3.20
CA LEU A 24 6.85 18.27 -2.46
C LEU A 24 7.18 19.47 -3.36
N SER A 25 7.26 19.28 -4.69
CA SER A 25 7.57 20.36 -5.64
C SER A 25 6.36 21.00 -6.32
N ALA A 26 5.12 20.60 -5.99
CA ALA A 26 3.92 21.07 -6.67
C ALA A 26 2.96 21.89 -5.77
N HIS A 27 3.39 22.31 -4.58
CA HIS A 27 2.53 22.98 -3.59
C HIS A 27 2.84 24.47 -3.38
N ALA A 28 3.46 25.10 -4.37
CA ALA A 28 3.64 26.54 -4.41
C ALA A 28 3.38 26.98 -5.84
N ASP A 29 2.11 27.12 -6.20
CA ASP A 29 1.58 28.37 -6.73
C ASP A 29 0.14 28.19 -7.22
N LEU A 30 -0.66 29.19 -6.89
CA LEU A 30 -1.91 29.60 -7.54
C LEU A 30 -3.25 28.95 -7.12
N LEU A 31 -3.91 29.71 -6.22
CA LEU A 31 -5.33 30.14 -6.24
C LEU A 31 -6.40 29.26 -5.54
N ASP A 32 -7.18 29.92 -4.67
CA ASP A 32 -8.41 29.49 -3.95
C ASP A 32 -9.62 30.26 -4.58
N PRO A 33 -10.96 30.04 -4.35
CA PRO A 33 -11.83 28.94 -3.78
C PRO A 33 -13.00 28.49 -4.74
N PRO A 34 -14.04 27.64 -4.41
CA PRO A 34 -14.47 27.08 -3.10
C PRO A 34 -14.67 25.54 -3.02
N ARG A 35 -14.38 25.00 -1.83
CA ARG A 35 -14.93 23.79 -1.15
C ARG A 35 -15.82 22.85 -1.98
N SER A 36 -15.22 21.89 -2.67
CA SER A 36 -15.90 20.66 -3.13
C SER A 36 -15.28 19.44 -2.45
N SER A 37 -15.32 19.37 -1.12
CA SER A 37 -14.81 18.30 -0.24
C SER A 37 -13.85 17.25 -0.88
N PRO A 38 -12.71 17.64 -1.50
CA PRO A 38 -11.78 16.66 -2.08
C PRO A 38 -10.88 16.07 -0.99
N ASP A 39 -10.85 16.72 0.18
CA ASP A 39 -10.09 16.34 1.36
C ASP A 39 -10.37 14.92 1.81
N LEU A 40 -11.62 14.44 1.67
CA LEU A 40 -11.99 13.10 2.13
C LEU A 40 -11.32 12.04 1.25
N ASP A 41 -11.40 12.19 -0.07
CA ASP A 41 -10.79 11.25 -1.03
C ASP A 41 -9.26 11.35 -1.00
N VAL A 42 -8.69 12.56 -0.85
CA VAL A 42 -7.25 12.75 -0.74
C VAL A 42 -6.71 12.12 0.55
N ARG A 43 -7.31 12.40 1.71
CA ARG A 43 -6.90 11.80 2.99
C ARG A 43 -7.08 10.29 2.98
N GLU A 44 -8.14 9.79 2.36
CA GLU A 44 -8.37 8.36 2.27
C GLU A 44 -7.35 7.69 1.35
N LEU A 45 -7.08 8.28 0.18
CA LEU A 45 -6.04 7.81 -0.74
C LEU A 45 -4.65 7.84 -0.09
N GLU A 46 -4.33 8.89 0.66
CA GLU A 46 -3.10 8.98 1.45
C GLU A 46 -3.04 7.89 2.53
N LYS A 47 -4.15 7.64 3.23
CA LYS A 47 -4.24 6.57 4.23
C LYS A 47 -4.05 5.19 3.60
N ARG A 48 -4.71 4.92 2.47
CA ARG A 48 -4.57 3.66 1.71
C ARG A 48 -3.14 3.47 1.22
N THR A 49 -2.57 4.52 0.64
CA THR A 49 -1.16 4.58 0.22
C THR A 49 -0.21 4.28 1.37
N ARG A 50 -0.41 4.94 2.51
CA ARG A 50 0.46 4.79 3.68
C ARG A 50 0.36 3.39 4.26
N LEU A 51 -0.85 2.84 4.35
CA LEU A 51 -1.06 1.46 4.78
C LEU A 51 -0.41 0.48 3.81
N MET A 52 -0.59 0.64 2.50
CA MET A 52 0.10 -0.18 1.49
C MET A 52 1.60 -0.18 1.73
N ARG A 53 2.25 0.99 1.87
CA ARG A 53 3.70 1.05 2.12
C ARG A 53 4.13 0.25 3.34
N ILE A 54 3.38 0.38 4.44
CA ILE A 54 3.66 -0.36 5.68
C ILE A 54 3.50 -1.85 5.44
N ILE A 55 2.38 -2.28 4.85
CA ILE A 55 2.06 -3.68 4.57
C ILE A 55 3.10 -4.28 3.65
N THR A 56 3.43 -3.64 2.53
CA THR A 56 4.42 -4.14 1.57
C THR A 56 5.80 -4.28 2.21
N ARG A 57 6.17 -3.36 3.11
CA ARG A 57 7.41 -3.47 3.89
C ARG A 57 7.38 -4.61 4.90
N LEU A 58 6.25 -4.81 5.59
CA LEU A 58 6.03 -5.94 6.49
C LEU A 58 6.10 -7.28 5.73
N ILE A 59 5.53 -7.35 4.52
CA ILE A 59 5.63 -8.52 3.64
C ILE A 59 7.09 -8.76 3.22
N ALA A 60 7.85 -7.70 2.94
CA ALA A 60 9.25 -7.82 2.53
C ALA A 60 10.15 -8.43 3.62
N VAL A 61 9.86 -8.12 4.88
CA VAL A 61 10.61 -8.63 6.04
C VAL A 61 9.99 -9.92 6.61
N SER A 62 8.76 -10.25 6.23
CA SER A 62 8.10 -11.50 6.60
C SER A 62 8.52 -12.63 5.66
N ASP A 63 8.70 -13.84 6.19
CA ASP A 63 8.89 -15.04 5.38
C ASP A 63 7.57 -15.62 4.82
N MET A 64 6.43 -14.99 5.13
CA MET A 64 5.14 -15.41 4.61
C MET A 64 4.98 -15.08 3.12
N GLY A 65 4.59 -16.09 2.34
CA GLY A 65 4.21 -15.90 0.94
C GLY A 65 2.84 -15.25 0.78
N SER A 66 2.57 -14.67 -0.40
CA SER A 66 1.29 -13.99 -0.73
C SER A 66 0.06 -14.86 -0.47
N ARG A 67 0.15 -16.17 -0.73
CA ARG A 67 -0.92 -17.14 -0.49
C ARG A 67 -1.22 -17.34 1.00
N GLU A 68 -0.18 -17.32 1.84
CA GLU A 68 -0.33 -17.49 3.28
C GLU A 68 -0.91 -16.23 3.93
N ILE A 69 -0.44 -15.05 3.51
CA ILE A 69 -0.99 -13.76 3.93
C ILE A 69 -2.47 -13.66 3.56
N ALA A 70 -2.83 -14.00 2.33
CA ALA A 70 -4.21 -14.02 1.84
C ALA A 70 -5.10 -14.94 2.69
N ARG A 71 -4.63 -16.16 2.97
CA ARG A 71 -5.34 -17.14 3.79
C ARG A 71 -5.62 -16.62 5.20
N ARG A 72 -4.62 -16.01 5.84
CA ARG A 72 -4.76 -15.49 7.23
C ARG A 72 -5.60 -14.23 7.31
N ALA A 73 -5.53 -13.38 6.29
CA ALA A 73 -6.35 -12.17 6.19
C ALA A 73 -7.79 -12.47 5.75
N GLY A 74 -8.09 -13.69 5.29
CA GLY A 74 -9.38 -14.03 4.70
C GLY A 74 -9.64 -13.32 3.37
N LEU A 75 -8.57 -12.93 2.66
CA LEU A 75 -8.64 -12.15 1.42
C LEU A 75 -8.25 -13.01 0.20
N PRO A 76 -8.69 -12.63 -1.01
CA PRO A 76 -8.23 -13.27 -2.24
C PRO A 76 -6.73 -13.00 -2.44
N VAL A 77 -5.99 -14.00 -2.93
CA VAL A 77 -4.56 -13.81 -3.29
C VAL A 77 -4.35 -12.76 -4.38
N GLN A 78 -5.36 -12.55 -5.23
CA GLN A 78 -5.41 -11.46 -6.21
C GLN A 78 -5.31 -10.09 -5.54
N LYS A 79 -5.97 -9.87 -4.40
CA LYS A 79 -5.87 -8.58 -3.68
C LYS A 79 -4.46 -8.32 -3.15
N ILE A 80 -3.73 -9.36 -2.75
CA ILE A 80 -2.31 -9.22 -2.40
C ILE A 80 -1.49 -8.85 -3.63
N SER A 81 -1.79 -9.46 -4.77
CA SER A 81 -1.11 -9.16 -6.02
C SER A 81 -1.40 -7.74 -6.50
N ASP A 82 -2.63 -7.28 -6.38
CA ASP A 82 -3.07 -5.92 -6.70
C ASP A 82 -2.44 -4.89 -5.75
N LEU A 83 -2.33 -5.22 -4.46
CA LEU A 83 -1.62 -4.40 -3.48
C LEU A 83 -0.17 -4.20 -3.88
N LEU A 84 0.51 -5.30 -4.23
CA LEU A 84 1.91 -5.25 -4.65
C LEU A 84 2.05 -4.54 -6.00
N ALA A 85 1.09 -4.67 -6.90
CA ALA A 85 1.04 -3.93 -8.17
C ALA A 85 0.70 -2.43 -8.00
N GLY A 86 0.39 -1.97 -6.79
CA GLY A 86 0.01 -0.58 -6.52
C GLY A 86 -1.42 -0.23 -6.95
N ARG A 87 -2.26 -1.22 -7.27
CA ARG A 87 -3.67 -1.05 -7.66
C ARG A 87 -4.57 -0.85 -6.44
N LEU A 88 -4.46 0.32 -5.82
CA LEU A 88 -5.25 0.73 -4.65
C LEU A 88 -6.74 0.92 -4.93
N GLU A 89 -7.13 0.98 -6.20
CA GLU A 89 -8.53 1.06 -6.65
C GLU A 89 -9.36 -0.18 -6.30
N HIS A 90 -8.70 -1.33 -6.12
CA HIS A 90 -9.35 -2.60 -5.75
C HIS A 90 -9.24 -2.94 -4.25
N LEU A 91 -8.63 -2.05 -3.47
CA LEU A 91 -8.30 -2.27 -2.06
C LEU A 91 -8.89 -1.18 -1.18
N ASN A 92 -9.70 -1.60 -0.21
CA ASN A 92 -10.29 -0.69 0.75
C ASN A 92 -9.40 -0.53 2.00
N VAL A 93 -9.61 0.58 2.72
CA VAL A 93 -8.89 0.86 3.98
C VAL A 93 -9.03 -0.28 4.98
N ASP A 94 -10.22 -0.87 5.12
CA ASP A 94 -10.46 -1.98 6.03
C ASP A 94 -9.66 -3.22 5.65
N GLU A 95 -9.58 -3.55 4.37
CA GLU A 95 -8.79 -4.70 3.89
C GLU A 95 -7.30 -4.51 4.13
N LEU A 96 -6.81 -3.29 3.91
CA LEU A 96 -5.44 -2.90 4.24
C LEU A 96 -5.19 -2.98 5.76
N LEU A 97 -6.14 -2.56 6.59
CA LEU A 97 -6.02 -2.67 8.04
C LEU A 97 -6.00 -4.12 8.52
N VAL A 98 -6.82 -5.00 7.93
CA VAL A 98 -6.80 -6.44 8.20
C VAL A 98 -5.43 -7.01 7.87
N LEU A 99 -4.90 -6.72 6.66
CA LEU A 99 -3.56 -7.16 6.26
C LEU A 99 -2.47 -6.67 7.21
N ARG A 100 -2.52 -5.39 7.61
CA ARG A 100 -1.59 -4.83 8.58
C ARG A 100 -1.65 -5.58 9.90
N ARG A 101 -2.84 -5.83 10.46
CA ARG A 101 -2.99 -6.59 11.71
C ARG A 101 -2.48 -8.02 11.59
N THR A 102 -2.79 -8.70 10.49
CA THR A 102 -2.30 -10.07 10.21
C THR A 102 -0.79 -10.14 10.18
N LEU A 103 -0.13 -9.12 9.62
CA LEU A 103 1.33 -9.04 9.53
C LEU A 103 1.97 -8.56 10.84
N GLU A 104 1.30 -7.67 11.59
CA GLU A 104 1.76 -7.23 12.92
C GLU A 104 1.75 -8.36 13.95
N VAL A 105 0.85 -9.34 13.83
CA VAL A 105 0.82 -10.52 14.71
C VAL A 105 2.03 -11.44 14.49
N GLU A 106 2.68 -11.37 13.33
CA GLU A 106 3.88 -12.17 13.01
C GLU A 106 5.19 -11.42 13.29
N ALA A 107 5.15 -10.10 13.52
CA ALA A 107 6.31 -9.33 13.93
C ALA A 107 6.44 -9.44 15.47
N PRO A 108 7.51 -10.04 16.01
CA PRO A 108 7.75 -10.12 17.45
C PRO A 108 8.02 -8.74 18.10
#